data_AF-A0A383W841-F1
#
_entry.id   AF-A0A383W841-F1
#
_cell.length_a   1.000
_cell.length_b   1.000
_cell.length_c   1.000
_cell.angle_alpha   90.00
_cell.angle_beta   90.00
_cell.angle_gamma   90.00
#
_symmetry.space_group_name_H-M   'P 1'
#
loop_
_entity.id
_entity.type
_entity.pdbx_description
1 polymer ?
#
loop_
_entity_poly.entity_id
_entity_poly.type
_entity_poly.pdbx_seq_one_letter_code
_entity_poly.pdbx_strand_id
1 'polypeptide(L)'
;MLVLSQLLLADAILTCSYHSRFASAIAQRRSNYSLLKQLLQQPPVRAALALPVVQQLVACQVANLQRMAAAAPFSWHMPQANVPGNPEVQAFLQGPKQSFTISGSFSGIDQARKAAGRLVQTSSYSYGSHRCYGPTRWCSSNHSATVEARGTGRNAHVAIVKTVEWHKALLEAKKGHAQELQAVKQLLRKSAAAAAAVAVDVRRVADTTVDTIDLTSDGRKGVHKHDSTMACSSARKARQCAHS
;
A
#
# COMPACT_ATOMS: atom_id res chain seq x y z
N MET A 1 -27.04 -9.67 13.49
CA MET A 1 -25.98 -9.93 12.48
C MET A 1 -26.43 -10.84 11.32
N LEU A 2 -27.48 -11.66 11.45
CA LEU A 2 -27.92 -12.60 10.39
C LEU A 2 -28.89 -12.03 9.32
N VAL A 3 -29.53 -10.88 9.57
CA VAL A 3 -30.50 -10.28 8.62
C VAL A 3 -29.80 -9.46 7.53
N LEU A 4 -28.62 -8.91 7.83
CA LEU A 4 -27.79 -8.16 6.86
C LEU A 4 -27.15 -9.07 5.81
N SER A 5 -26.84 -10.33 6.16
CA SER A 5 -26.26 -11.29 5.21
C SER A 5 -27.28 -11.81 4.18
N GLN A 6 -28.58 -11.86 4.52
CA GLN A 6 -29.62 -12.28 3.59
C GLN A 6 -30.01 -11.16 2.61
N LEU A 7 -30.02 -9.90 3.05
CA LEU A 7 -30.27 -8.73 2.18
C LEU A 7 -29.14 -8.46 1.18
N LEU A 8 -27.89 -8.82 1.52
CA LEU A 8 -26.74 -8.69 0.62
C LEU A 8 -26.69 -9.77 -0.47
N LEU A 9 -27.43 -10.88 -0.35
CA LEU A 9 -27.49 -11.95 -1.35
C LEU A 9 -28.58 -11.74 -2.41
N ALA A 10 -29.54 -10.84 -2.16
CA ALA A 10 -30.71 -10.66 -3.02
C ALA A 10 -30.45 -9.81 -4.28
N ASP A 11 -29.37 -9.03 -4.32
CA ASP A 11 -29.15 -8.07 -5.39
C ASP A 11 -27.67 -7.93 -5.74
N ALA A 12 -27.22 -8.71 -6.73
CA ALA A 12 -25.82 -8.89 -7.09
C ALA A 12 -25.06 -7.56 -7.36
N ILE A 13 -25.76 -6.53 -7.82
CA ILE A 13 -25.19 -5.21 -8.13
C ILE A 13 -24.91 -4.42 -6.83
N LEU A 14 -25.84 -4.46 -5.88
CA LEU A 14 -25.64 -3.88 -4.55
C LEU A 14 -24.58 -4.66 -3.77
N THR A 15 -24.54 -5.98 -3.93
CA THR A 15 -23.48 -6.83 -3.38
C THR A 15 -22.12 -6.41 -3.92
N CYS A 16 -21.96 -6.26 -5.24
CA CYS A 16 -20.69 -5.84 -5.85
C CYS A 16 -20.23 -4.45 -5.41
N SER A 17 -21.13 -3.47 -5.30
CA SER A 17 -20.78 -2.10 -4.87
C SER A 17 -20.47 -2.02 -3.37
N TYR A 18 -21.18 -2.77 -2.53
CA TYR A 18 -20.90 -2.86 -1.10
C TYR A 18 -19.60 -3.63 -0.84
N HIS A 19 -19.36 -4.74 -1.54
CA HIS A 19 -18.14 -5.52 -1.42
C HIS A 19 -16.93 -4.76 -1.95
N SER A 20 -17.04 -3.94 -2.99
CA SER A 20 -15.92 -3.13 -3.46
C SER A 20 -15.57 -2.02 -2.47
N ARG A 21 -16.57 -1.34 -1.87
CA ARG A 21 -16.35 -0.35 -0.81
C ARG A 21 -15.81 -0.96 0.47
N PHE A 22 -16.36 -2.10 0.88
CA PHE A 22 -15.91 -2.84 2.05
C PHE A 22 -14.50 -3.41 1.85
N ALA A 23 -14.21 -4.01 0.69
CA ALA A 23 -12.87 -4.48 0.34
C ALA A 23 -11.87 -3.33 0.26
N SER A 24 -12.27 -2.15 -0.24
CA SER A 24 -11.45 -0.94 -0.25
C SER A 24 -11.20 -0.40 1.17
N ALA A 25 -12.22 -0.35 2.02
CA ALA A 25 -12.10 0.07 3.42
C ALA A 25 -11.24 -0.92 4.24
N ILE A 26 -11.36 -2.21 3.97
CA ILE A 26 -10.49 -3.25 4.54
C ILE A 26 -9.07 -3.11 3.98
N ALA A 27 -8.87 -2.91 2.68
CA ALA A 27 -7.55 -2.69 2.08
C ALA A 27 -6.74 -1.55 2.71
N GLN A 28 -7.42 -0.57 3.30
CA GLN A 28 -6.79 0.59 3.93
C GLN A 28 -6.34 0.34 5.38
N ARG A 29 -6.75 -0.76 6.04
CA ARG A 29 -6.33 -1.06 7.41
C ARG A 29 -4.92 -1.67 7.41
N ARG A 30 -4.01 -1.03 8.15
CA ARG A 30 -2.59 -1.42 8.33
C ARG A 30 -2.38 -2.90 8.72
N SER A 31 -3.38 -3.55 9.30
CA SER A 31 -3.34 -4.95 9.77
C SER A 31 -3.58 -6.01 8.69
N ASN A 32 -3.87 -5.64 7.44
CA ASN A 32 -4.34 -6.59 6.43
C ASN A 32 -3.26 -7.18 5.52
N TYR A 33 -2.00 -6.74 5.63
CA TYR A 33 -0.92 -7.26 4.78
C TYR A 33 -0.34 -8.58 5.30
N SER A 34 -0.25 -8.75 6.62
CA SER A 34 -0.01 -10.05 7.25
C SER A 34 -1.12 -11.03 6.92
N LEU A 35 -2.37 -10.57 6.92
CA LEU A 35 -3.53 -11.36 6.50
C LEU A 35 -3.46 -11.74 5.02
N LEU A 36 -3.09 -10.82 4.12
CA LEU A 36 -2.90 -11.13 2.71
C LEU A 36 -1.82 -12.21 2.51
N LYS A 37 -0.71 -12.11 3.24
CA LYS A 37 0.34 -13.13 3.23
C LYS A 37 -0.20 -14.50 3.67
N GLN A 38 -0.98 -14.54 4.75
CA GLN A 38 -1.61 -15.76 5.27
C GLN A 38 -2.63 -16.33 4.28
N LEU A 39 -3.48 -15.48 3.68
CA LEU A 39 -4.47 -15.89 2.70
C LEU A 39 -3.80 -16.46 1.44
N LEU A 40 -2.74 -15.82 0.94
CA LEU A 40 -1.98 -16.33 -0.22
C LEU A 40 -1.28 -17.66 0.03
N GLN A 41 -1.09 -18.06 1.29
CA GLN A 41 -0.56 -19.38 1.64
C GLN A 41 -1.65 -20.47 1.63
N GLN A 42 -2.93 -20.11 1.72
CA GLN A 42 -4.04 -21.06 1.72
C GLN A 42 -4.24 -21.66 0.32
N PRO A 43 -4.24 -22.99 0.16
CA PRO A 43 -4.48 -23.66 -1.12
C PRO A 43 -5.72 -23.17 -1.90
N PRO A 44 -6.91 -22.99 -1.29
CA PRO A 44 -8.10 -22.54 -2.03
C PRO A 44 -7.93 -21.12 -2.61
N VAL A 45 -7.25 -20.24 -1.89
CA VAL A 45 -6.97 -18.88 -2.36
C VAL A 45 -5.97 -18.90 -3.52
N ARG A 46 -4.98 -19.81 -3.47
CA ARG A 46 -4.02 -20.00 -4.58
C ARG A 46 -4.70 -20.50 -5.83
N ALA A 47 -5.66 -21.42 -5.72
CA ALA A 47 -6.49 -21.84 -6.86
C ALA A 47 -7.34 -20.68 -7.40
N ALA A 48 -7.91 -19.86 -6.52
CA ALA A 48 -8.70 -18.69 -6.90
C ALA A 48 -7.88 -17.56 -7.56
N LEU A 49 -6.54 -17.56 -7.47
CA LEU A 49 -5.67 -16.61 -8.20
C LEU A 49 -5.76 -16.76 -9.72
N ALA A 50 -6.31 -17.86 -10.24
CA ALA A 50 -6.60 -18.00 -11.66
C ALA A 50 -7.74 -17.07 -12.12
N LEU A 51 -8.60 -16.61 -11.20
CA LEU A 51 -9.74 -15.76 -11.53
C LEU A 51 -9.29 -14.30 -11.73
N PRO A 52 -9.67 -13.64 -12.86
CA PRO A 52 -9.27 -12.27 -13.15
C PRO A 52 -9.65 -11.26 -12.07
N VAL A 53 -10.81 -11.43 -11.44
CA VAL A 53 -11.30 -10.55 -10.36
C VAL A 53 -10.37 -10.61 -9.14
N VAL A 54 -9.89 -11.80 -8.77
CA VAL A 54 -8.98 -12.00 -7.65
C VAL A 54 -7.60 -11.41 -7.97
N GLN A 55 -7.12 -11.57 -9.22
CA GLN A 55 -5.88 -10.95 -9.67
C GLN A 55 -5.92 -9.42 -9.58
N GLN A 56 -7.04 -8.79 -9.97
CA GLN A 56 -7.21 -7.34 -9.86
C GLN A 56 -7.17 -6.88 -8.40
N LEU A 57 -7.85 -7.59 -7.49
CA LEU A 57 -7.81 -7.25 -6.06
C LEU A 57 -6.40 -7.35 -5.49
N VAL A 58 -5.67 -8.42 -5.81
CA VAL A 58 -4.27 -8.58 -5.41
C VAL A 58 -3.39 -7.48 -6.00
N ALA A 59 -3.58 -7.12 -7.27
CA ALA A 59 -2.83 -6.04 -7.92
C ALA A 59 -3.08 -4.69 -7.24
N CYS A 60 -4.33 -4.36 -6.91
CA CYS A 60 -4.68 -3.16 -6.14
C CYS A 60 -4.02 -3.14 -4.76
N GLN A 61 -3.99 -4.27 -4.06
CA GLN A 61 -3.32 -4.38 -2.75
C GLN A 61 -1.80 -4.19 -2.87
N VAL A 62 -1.18 -4.82 -3.87
CA VAL A 62 0.26 -4.65 -4.15
C VAL A 62 0.58 -3.20 -4.49
N ALA A 63 -0.25 -2.53 -5.30
CA ALA A 63 -0.10 -1.11 -5.61
C ALA A 63 -0.23 -0.22 -4.37
N ASN A 64 -1.12 -0.56 -3.43
CA ASN A 64 -1.23 0.14 -2.15
C ASN A 64 0.03 -0.04 -1.29
N LEU A 65 0.50 -1.27 -1.15
CA LEU A 65 1.76 -1.58 -0.46
C LEU A 65 2.96 -0.86 -1.09
N GLN A 66 3.02 -0.79 -2.42
CA GLN A 66 4.07 -0.05 -3.13
C GLN A 66 4.06 1.43 -2.77
N ARG A 67 2.89 2.06 -2.73
CA ARG A 67 2.76 3.47 -2.32
C ARG A 67 3.18 3.68 -0.86
N MET A 68 2.85 2.76 0.03
CA MET A 68 3.23 2.84 1.45
C MET A 68 4.73 2.59 1.68
N ALA A 69 5.32 1.66 0.93
CA ALA A 69 6.74 1.31 0.99
C ALA A 69 7.64 2.34 0.30
N ALA A 70 7.10 3.15 -0.62
CA ALA A 70 7.86 4.17 -1.32
C ALA A 70 8.45 5.17 -0.32
N ALA A 71 9.78 5.16 -0.18
CA ALA A 71 10.50 6.15 0.60
C ALA A 71 10.34 7.52 -0.08
N ALA A 72 9.96 8.53 0.70
CA ALA A 72 9.99 9.89 0.18
C ALA A 72 11.46 10.35 0.12
N PRO A 73 11.83 11.23 -0.81
CA PRO A 73 13.13 11.89 -0.74
C PRO A 73 13.27 12.64 0.59
N PHE A 74 14.49 12.79 1.06
CA PHE A 74 14.76 13.53 2.30
C PHE A 74 14.18 14.93 2.22
N SER A 75 13.45 15.31 3.26
CA SER A 75 12.80 16.61 3.36
C SER A 75 12.71 17.04 4.82
N TRP A 76 12.88 18.34 5.04
CA TRP A 76 12.67 18.97 6.34
C TRP A 76 11.20 19.24 6.65
N HIS A 77 10.28 18.96 5.72
CA HIS A 77 8.85 19.18 5.95
C HIS A 77 8.31 18.14 6.94
N MET A 78 7.75 18.62 8.06
CA MET A 78 7.05 17.78 9.05
C MET A 78 5.56 18.12 9.00
N PRO A 79 4.79 17.62 8.01
CA PRO A 79 3.45 18.13 7.70
C PRO A 79 2.42 17.91 8.83
N GLN A 80 2.66 16.93 9.70
CA GLN A 80 1.78 16.62 10.83
C GLN A 80 2.20 17.33 12.13
N ALA A 81 3.21 18.21 12.08
CA ALA A 81 3.63 18.99 13.22
C ALA A 81 2.48 19.89 13.69
N ASN A 82 2.16 19.82 14.98
CA ASN A 82 1.15 20.62 15.64
C ASN A 82 1.78 21.28 16.87
N VAL A 83 1.74 22.61 16.93
CA VAL A 83 2.33 23.38 18.03
C VAL A 83 1.31 24.37 18.55
N PRO A 84 0.43 23.95 19.47
CA PRO A 84 -0.60 24.82 20.03
C PRO A 84 0.02 26.11 20.62
N GLY A 85 -0.59 27.25 20.32
CA GLY A 85 -0.16 28.56 20.82
C GLY A 85 1.07 29.18 20.14
N ASN A 86 1.71 28.51 19.16
CA ASN A 86 2.86 29.05 18.44
C ASN A 86 2.76 28.78 16.92
N PRO A 87 1.89 29.50 16.19
CA PRO A 87 1.62 29.25 14.77
C PRO A 87 2.85 29.43 13.87
N GLU A 88 3.74 30.37 14.19
CA GLU A 88 4.99 30.59 13.44
C GLU A 88 5.93 29.38 13.52
N VAL A 89 6.06 28.79 14.71
CA VAL A 89 6.87 27.58 14.93
C VAL A 89 6.23 26.39 14.21
N GLN A 90 4.90 26.28 14.24
CA GLN A 90 4.18 25.25 13.49
C GLN A 90 4.43 25.38 11.98
N ALA A 91 4.25 26.58 11.42
CA ALA A 91 4.50 26.84 10.00
C ALA A 91 5.96 26.55 9.61
N PHE A 92 6.91 26.92 10.47
CA PHE A 92 8.32 26.55 10.30
C PHE A 92 8.51 25.03 10.26
N LEU A 93 7.94 24.28 11.21
CA LEU A 93 8.08 22.83 11.27
C LEU A 93 7.51 22.16 10.03
N GLN A 94 6.37 22.65 9.52
CA GLN A 94 5.74 22.16 8.31
C GLN A 94 6.47 22.55 7.03
N GLY A 95 7.26 23.63 7.04
CA GLY A 95 7.96 24.15 5.86
C GLY A 95 9.31 23.47 5.51
N PRO A 96 10.01 23.95 4.48
CA PRO A 96 11.27 23.38 3.98
C PRO A 96 12.52 23.75 4.80
N LYS A 97 12.45 24.82 5.61
CA LYS A 97 13.63 25.35 6.30
C LYS A 97 14.07 24.40 7.42
N GLN A 98 15.38 24.22 7.60
CA GLN A 98 15.94 23.41 8.67
C GLN A 98 15.99 24.15 10.01
N SER A 99 16.27 25.46 9.97
CA SER A 99 16.47 26.30 11.15
C SER A 99 15.51 27.50 11.16
N PHE A 100 15.14 27.92 12.36
CA PHE A 100 14.32 29.09 12.62
C PHE A 100 14.71 29.74 13.94
N THR A 101 14.54 31.05 14.02
CA THR A 101 14.91 31.82 15.19
C THR A 101 13.75 32.71 15.58
N ILE A 102 13.37 32.64 16.85
CA ILE A 102 12.44 33.57 17.47
C ILE A 102 13.31 34.64 18.15
N SER A 103 13.15 35.90 17.76
CA SER A 103 13.94 37.03 18.28
C SER A 103 13.05 38.24 18.56
N GLY A 104 13.54 39.20 19.34
CA GLY A 104 12.86 40.48 19.57
C GLY A 104 11.77 40.46 20.66
N SER A 105 11.38 39.28 21.16
CA SER A 105 10.36 39.12 22.20
C SER A 105 10.92 38.91 23.61
N PHE A 106 12.25 38.97 23.79
CA PHE A 106 12.90 38.59 25.05
C PHE A 106 13.70 39.76 25.62
N SER A 107 13.48 40.07 26.90
CA SER A 107 14.28 41.07 27.63
C SER A 107 15.65 40.56 28.08
N GLY A 108 15.84 39.24 28.05
CA GLY A 108 17.08 38.58 28.48
C GLY A 108 17.04 37.06 28.27
N ILE A 109 18.19 36.43 28.47
CA ILE A 109 18.38 34.99 28.23
C ILE A 109 17.43 34.11 29.06
N ASP A 110 17.05 34.56 30.26
CA ASP A 110 16.11 33.82 31.10
C ASP A 110 14.69 33.75 30.51
N GLN A 111 14.24 34.82 29.84
CA GLN A 111 12.95 34.77 29.13
C GLN A 111 13.02 33.85 27.91
N ALA A 112 14.13 33.90 27.16
CA ALA A 112 14.35 32.98 26.04
C ALA A 112 14.39 31.51 26.51
N ARG A 113 15.06 31.21 27.62
CA ARG A 113 15.08 29.87 28.25
C ARG A 113 13.69 29.40 28.69
N LYS A 114 12.89 30.28 29.29
CA LYS A 114 11.50 29.98 29.66
C LYS A 114 10.65 29.69 28.41
N ALA A 115 10.81 30.48 27.36
CA ALA A 115 10.09 30.27 26.09
C ALA A 115 10.49 28.94 25.42
N ALA A 116 11.79 28.63 25.37
CA ALA A 116 12.30 27.34 24.91
C ALA A 116 11.70 26.18 25.71
N GLY A 117 11.68 26.29 27.05
CA GLY A 117 11.07 25.29 27.92
C GLY A 117 9.58 25.07 27.64
N ARG A 118 8.81 26.14 27.42
CA ARG A 118 7.38 26.04 27.09
C ARG A 118 7.12 25.30 25.77
N LEU A 119 7.94 25.56 24.73
CA LEU A 119 7.80 24.86 23.44
C LEU A 119 7.94 23.34 23.62
N VAL A 120 8.89 22.91 24.45
CA VAL A 120 9.12 21.48 24.72
C VAL A 120 8.03 20.88 25.61
N GLN A 121 7.60 21.60 26.66
CA GLN A 121 6.58 21.12 27.61
C GLN A 121 5.20 20.93 26.97
N THR A 122 4.89 21.65 25.89
CA THR A 122 3.61 21.49 25.17
C THR A 122 3.52 20.12 24.47
N SER A 123 4.63 19.40 24.32
CA SER A 123 4.62 17.99 23.91
C SER A 123 4.52 17.07 25.13
N SER A 124 3.52 16.19 25.12
CA SER A 124 2.91 15.43 26.22
C SER A 124 3.80 14.51 27.07
N TYR A 125 5.14 14.58 26.98
CA TYR A 125 6.03 13.62 27.63
C TYR A 125 7.22 14.23 28.43
N SER A 126 7.30 15.54 28.61
CA SER A 126 8.42 16.15 29.36
C SER A 126 8.07 16.41 30.83
N TYR A 127 8.21 15.39 31.69
CA TYR A 127 8.28 15.57 33.14
C TYR A 127 9.68 16.06 33.53
N GLY A 128 9.77 17.27 34.10
CA GLY A 128 10.96 17.70 34.84
C GLY A 128 11.94 18.60 34.09
N SER A 129 11.67 19.91 34.14
CA SER A 129 12.64 21.01 34.31
C SER A 129 12.08 22.27 33.65
N HIS A 130 11.81 23.31 34.44
CA HIS A 130 11.36 24.62 33.93
C HIS A 130 12.51 25.46 33.34
N ARG A 131 13.75 24.94 33.29
CA ARG A 131 14.92 25.66 32.77
C ARG A 131 15.78 24.74 31.92
N CYS A 132 15.86 25.07 30.64
CA CYS A 132 16.77 24.43 29.68
C CYS A 132 18.10 25.21 29.69
N TYR A 133 19.17 24.61 30.22
CA TYR A 133 20.51 25.21 30.23
C TYR A 133 21.35 24.85 29.00
N GLY A 134 20.77 24.13 28.03
CA GLY A 134 21.41 23.75 26.78
C GLY A 134 20.39 23.38 25.70
N PRO A 135 20.84 22.80 24.58
CA PRO A 135 19.96 22.33 23.52
C PRO A 135 19.01 21.25 24.06
N THR A 136 17.73 21.55 24.09
CA THR A 136 16.70 20.59 24.51
C THR A 136 16.14 19.90 23.28
N ARG A 137 16.14 18.58 23.31
CA ARG A 137 15.50 17.77 22.27
C ARG A 137 13.98 17.88 22.41
N TRP A 138 13.33 18.22 21.30
CA TRP A 138 11.89 18.32 21.17
C TRP A 138 11.41 17.28 20.16
N CYS A 139 11.05 16.11 20.66
CA CYS A 139 10.57 14.99 19.85
C CYS A 139 9.11 14.65 20.18
N SER A 140 8.36 14.37 19.12
CA SER A 140 6.96 13.93 19.14
C SER A 140 6.80 12.82 18.11
N SER A 141 5.65 12.14 18.09
CA SER A 141 5.29 11.22 17.01
C SER A 141 5.30 11.89 15.63
N ASN A 142 5.13 13.22 15.57
CA ASN A 142 4.89 13.95 14.32
C ASN A 142 6.01 14.90 13.91
N HIS A 143 6.99 15.17 14.78
CA HIS A 143 8.10 16.09 14.50
C HIS A 143 9.32 15.81 15.40
N SER A 144 10.49 16.27 14.96
CA SER A 144 11.70 16.25 15.79
C SER A 144 12.56 17.48 15.54
N ALA A 145 12.85 18.23 16.60
CA ALA A 145 13.68 19.42 16.57
C ALA A 145 14.54 19.52 17.83
N THR A 146 15.50 20.43 17.81
CA THR A 146 16.24 20.91 18.99
C THR A 146 15.85 22.36 19.20
N VAL A 147 15.73 22.75 20.46
CA VAL A 147 15.38 24.09 20.87
C VAL A 147 16.45 24.57 21.84
N GLU A 148 17.05 25.72 21.55
CA GLU A 148 18.13 26.27 22.37
C GLU A 148 17.94 27.78 22.54
N ALA A 149 18.02 28.26 23.77
CA ALA A 149 18.06 29.69 24.05
C ALA A 149 19.50 30.19 23.93
N ARG A 150 19.71 31.26 23.16
CA ARG A 150 21.02 31.85 22.88
C ARG A 150 20.99 33.37 23.06
N GLY A 151 22.18 33.98 23.09
CA GLY A 151 22.36 35.43 23.22
C GLY A 151 22.27 35.96 24.66
N THR A 152 22.37 37.28 24.81
CA THR A 152 22.32 37.99 26.10
C THR A 152 21.57 39.32 25.96
N GLY A 153 20.99 39.80 27.06
CA GLY A 153 20.23 41.06 27.09
C GLY A 153 19.16 41.11 26.00
N ARG A 154 19.14 42.22 25.24
CA ARG A 154 18.21 42.45 24.11
C ARG A 154 18.46 41.56 22.89
N ASN A 155 19.61 40.88 22.82
CA ASN A 155 19.96 39.94 21.75
C ASN A 155 19.60 38.49 22.09
N ALA A 156 18.91 38.26 23.21
CA ALA A 156 18.40 36.94 23.57
C ALA A 156 17.39 36.46 22.50
N HIS A 157 17.51 35.19 22.12
CA HIS A 157 16.67 34.56 21.11
C HIS A 157 16.53 33.05 21.36
N VAL A 158 15.56 32.41 20.70
CA VAL A 158 15.38 30.95 20.73
C VAL A 158 15.65 30.42 19.33
N ALA A 159 16.68 29.58 19.20
CA ALA A 159 17.01 28.85 17.99
C ALA A 159 16.29 27.50 17.98
N ILE A 160 15.61 27.20 16.88
CA ILE A 160 14.92 25.93 16.65
C ILE A 160 15.53 25.29 15.41
N VAL A 161 16.04 24.07 15.54
CA VAL A 161 16.68 23.34 14.44
C VAL A 161 16.06 21.95 14.32
N LYS A 162 15.48 21.65 13.17
CA LYS A 162 14.94 20.33 12.84
C LYS A 162 16.04 19.28 12.87
N THR A 163 15.71 18.09 13.34
CA THR A 163 16.65 16.97 13.35
C THR A 163 16.29 15.94 12.28
N VAL A 164 17.28 15.14 11.89
CA VAL A 164 17.12 14.04 10.93
C VAL A 164 16.33 12.87 11.54
N GLU A 165 16.11 12.86 12.85
CA GLU A 165 15.51 11.71 13.55
C GLU A 165 14.08 11.43 13.14
N TRP A 166 13.28 12.48 12.90
CA TRP A 166 11.93 12.30 12.39
C TRP A 166 11.95 11.60 11.03
N HIS A 167 12.86 11.99 10.14
CA HIS A 167 13.00 11.34 8.84
C HIS A 167 13.50 9.90 8.98
N LYS A 168 14.45 9.64 9.88
CA LYS A 168 14.90 8.26 10.19
C LYS A 168 13.74 7.41 10.68
N ALA A 169 12.95 7.89 11.64
CA ALA A 169 11.77 7.19 12.14
C ALA A 169 10.74 6.92 11.02
N LEU A 170 10.53 7.88 10.13
CA LEU A 170 9.68 7.71 8.95
C LEU A 170 10.20 6.61 8.01
N LEU A 171 11.52 6.56 7.76
CA LEU A 171 12.14 5.50 6.97
C LEU A 171 12.03 4.13 7.65
N GLU A 172 12.30 4.04 8.95
CA GLU A 172 12.16 2.79 9.71
C GLU A 172 10.72 2.26 9.65
N ALA A 173 9.72 3.13 9.82
CA ALA A 173 8.31 2.75 9.70
C ALA A 173 7.98 2.19 8.30
N LYS A 174 8.63 2.69 7.25
CA LYS A 174 8.45 2.21 5.86
C LYS A 174 9.20 0.92 5.56
N LYS A 175 10.28 0.58 6.29
CA LYS A 175 11.03 -0.67 6.07
C LYS A 175 10.15 -1.91 6.24
N GLY A 176 9.25 -1.91 7.22
CA GLY A 176 8.28 -2.99 7.42
C GLY A 176 7.42 -3.21 6.16
N HIS A 177 6.87 -2.13 5.60
CA HIS A 177 6.07 -2.20 4.37
C HIS A 177 6.88 -2.66 3.16
N ALA A 178 8.15 -2.26 3.05
CA ALA A 178 9.04 -2.72 1.97
C ALA A 178 9.32 -4.23 2.06
N GLN A 179 9.58 -4.74 3.27
CA GLN A 179 9.78 -6.18 3.51
C GLN A 179 8.51 -6.98 3.21
N GLU A 180 7.35 -6.49 3.65
CA GLU A 180 6.04 -7.10 3.36
C GLU A 180 5.77 -7.16 1.86
N LEU A 181 6.00 -6.06 1.14
CA LEU A 181 5.86 -6.01 -0.31
C LEU A 181 6.75 -7.05 -1.01
N GLN A 182 7.99 -7.20 -0.57
CA GLN A 182 8.91 -8.19 -1.12
C GLN A 182 8.40 -9.62 -0.86
N ALA A 183 7.91 -9.91 0.34
CA ALA A 183 7.34 -11.21 0.68
C ALA A 183 6.10 -11.55 -0.16
N VAL A 184 5.18 -10.60 -0.33
CA VAL A 184 3.98 -10.78 -1.18
C VAL A 184 4.38 -11.04 -2.63
N LYS A 185 5.31 -10.24 -3.19
CA LYS A 185 5.83 -10.45 -4.55
C LYS A 185 6.45 -11.84 -4.74
N GLN A 186 7.20 -12.33 -3.75
CA GLN A 186 7.77 -13.67 -3.79
C GLN A 186 6.68 -14.77 -3.78
N LEU A 187 5.65 -14.64 -2.94
CA LEU A 187 4.54 -15.59 -2.90
C LEU A 187 3.78 -15.63 -4.23
N LEU A 188 3.53 -14.47 -4.84
CA LEU A 188 2.86 -14.40 -6.15
C LEU A 188 3.69 -15.07 -7.25
N ARG A 189 5.01 -14.83 -7.29
CA ARG A 189 5.93 -15.52 -8.21
C ARG A 189 5.90 -17.05 -8.03
N LYS A 190 5.92 -17.52 -6.77
CA LYS A 190 5.84 -18.96 -6.45
C LYS A 190 4.51 -19.58 -6.91
N SER A 191 3.40 -18.88 -6.71
CA SER A 191 2.07 -19.34 -7.16
C SER A 191 1.95 -19.38 -8.68
N ALA A 192 2.49 -18.38 -9.38
CA ALA A 192 2.54 -18.37 -10.84
C ALA A 192 3.40 -19.53 -11.40
N ALA A 193 4.57 -19.78 -10.81
CA ALA A 193 5.43 -20.89 -11.19
C ALA A 193 4.77 -22.26 -10.96
N ALA A 194 4.07 -22.44 -9.83
CA ALA A 194 3.32 -23.67 -9.54
C ALA A 194 2.18 -23.90 -10.55
N ALA A 195 1.44 -22.85 -10.90
CA ALA A 195 0.39 -22.95 -11.92
C ALA A 195 0.94 -23.33 -13.30
N ALA A 196 2.08 -22.76 -13.69
CA ALA A 196 2.75 -23.09 -14.95
C ALA A 196 3.24 -24.55 -14.98
N ALA A 197 3.81 -25.05 -13.87
CA ALA A 197 4.25 -26.44 -13.78
C ALA A 197 3.08 -27.44 -13.93
N VAL A 198 1.94 -27.16 -13.29
CA VAL A 198 0.73 -27.98 -13.42
C VAL A 198 0.21 -27.96 -14.86
N ALA A 199 0.21 -26.80 -15.54
CA ALA A 199 -0.21 -26.71 -16.94
C ALA A 199 0.69 -27.52 -17.89
N VAL A 200 2.00 -27.56 -17.63
CA VAL A 200 2.96 -28.39 -18.40
C VAL A 200 2.70 -29.87 -18.18
N ASP A 201 2.43 -30.29 -16.93
CA ASP A 201 2.18 -31.69 -16.59
C ASP A 201 0.87 -32.21 -17.21
N VAL A 202 -0.21 -31.41 -17.14
CA VAL A 202 -1.49 -31.73 -17.81
C VAL A 202 -1.32 -31.90 -19.33
N ARG A 203 -0.49 -31.06 -19.96
CA ARG A 203 -0.21 -31.16 -21.39
C ARG A 203 0.58 -32.42 -21.74
N ARG A 204 1.55 -32.82 -20.90
CA ARG A 204 2.36 -34.03 -21.09
C ARG A 204 1.52 -35.31 -20.94
N VAL A 205 0.59 -35.34 -19.99
CA VAL A 205 -0.35 -36.46 -19.82
C VAL A 205 -1.28 -36.59 -21.03
N ALA A 206 -1.78 -35.48 -21.56
CA ALA A 206 -2.63 -35.48 -22.76
C ALA A 206 -1.89 -36.03 -24.00
N ASP A 207 -0.63 -35.66 -24.21
CA ASP A 207 0.17 -36.16 -25.33
C ASP A 207 0.46 -37.67 -25.21
N THR A 208 0.60 -38.21 -23.98
CA THR A 208 0.90 -39.64 -23.78
C THR A 208 -0.32 -40.54 -24.03
N THR A 209 -1.53 -40.02 -23.85
CA THR A 209 -2.79 -40.76 -24.12
C THR A 209 -3.15 -40.89 -25.59
N VAL A 210 -2.59 -40.07 -26.48
CA VAL A 210 -2.86 -40.15 -27.93
C VAL A 210 -2.11 -41.33 -28.57
N ASP A 211 -0.92 -41.67 -28.07
CA ASP A 211 -0.11 -42.78 -28.59
C ASP A 211 -0.58 -44.18 -28.15
N THR A 212 -1.60 -44.30 -27.29
CA THR A 212 -2.10 -45.60 -26.80
C THR A 212 -3.40 -46.06 -27.50
N ILE A 213 -4.01 -45.25 -28.37
CA ILE A 213 -5.30 -45.59 -29.00
C ILE A 213 -5.16 -46.28 -30.38
N ASP A 214 -3.94 -46.45 -30.91
CA ASP A 214 -3.73 -46.93 -32.29
C ASP A 214 -3.28 -48.41 -32.43
N LEU A 215 -3.78 -49.32 -31.57
CA LEU A 215 -3.48 -50.75 -31.67
C LEU A 215 -4.71 -51.69 -31.76
N THR A 216 -5.90 -51.18 -32.09
CA THR A 216 -7.07 -52.01 -32.41
C THR A 216 -7.88 -51.47 -33.58
N SER A 217 -7.28 -51.37 -34.77
CA SER A 217 -8.06 -51.38 -36.01
C SER A 217 -7.47 -52.38 -37.00
N ASP A 218 -7.82 -53.65 -36.79
CA ASP A 218 -7.65 -54.69 -37.79
C ASP A 218 -9.04 -55.20 -38.20
N GLY A 219 -9.38 -54.97 -39.47
CA GLY A 219 -10.35 -55.76 -40.22
C GLY A 219 -11.84 -55.43 -40.12
N ARG A 220 -12.34 -54.50 -40.96
CA ARG A 220 -13.62 -54.75 -41.67
C ARG A 220 -13.74 -53.97 -42.97
N LYS A 221 -13.46 -54.68 -44.08
CA LYS A 221 -13.90 -54.33 -45.43
C LYS A 221 -15.43 -54.41 -45.50
N GLY A 222 -16.08 -53.35 -45.97
CA GLY A 222 -17.52 -53.31 -46.22
C GLY A 222 -17.83 -52.27 -47.28
N VAL A 223 -17.90 -52.73 -48.53
CA VAL A 223 -18.32 -52.00 -49.72
C VAL A 223 -19.79 -51.59 -49.57
N HIS A 224 -20.14 -50.33 -49.81
CA HIS A 224 -21.29 -49.98 -50.66
C HIS A 224 -21.27 -48.50 -51.09
N LYS A 225 -21.20 -48.34 -52.42
CA LYS A 225 -21.57 -47.15 -53.19
C LYS A 225 -23.05 -46.83 -52.97
N HIS A 226 -23.38 -45.56 -52.78
CA HIS A 226 -24.51 -44.95 -53.46
C HIS A 226 -24.33 -43.43 -53.56
N ASP A 227 -24.32 -42.95 -54.80
CA ASP A 227 -24.42 -41.55 -55.19
C ASP A 227 -25.73 -40.94 -54.70
N SER A 228 -25.69 -39.68 -54.25
CA SER A 228 -26.78 -38.73 -54.45
C SER A 228 -26.27 -37.30 -54.34
N THR A 229 -26.06 -36.74 -55.52
CA THR A 229 -26.02 -35.34 -55.90
C THR A 229 -27.23 -34.58 -55.34
N MET A 230 -27.03 -33.39 -54.76
CA MET A 230 -27.84 -32.20 -55.05
C MET A 230 -27.25 -30.98 -54.32
N ALA A 231 -27.05 -29.94 -55.12
CA ALA A 231 -26.58 -28.63 -54.74
C ALA A 231 -27.62 -27.86 -53.91
N CYS A 232 -27.16 -26.94 -53.06
CA CYS A 232 -27.86 -25.66 -52.93
C CYS A 232 -26.88 -24.54 -52.57
N SER A 233 -26.86 -23.56 -53.47
CA SER A 233 -26.12 -22.31 -53.46
C SER A 233 -26.67 -21.28 -52.47
N SER A 234 -25.87 -20.22 -52.27
CA SER A 234 -26.28 -18.85 -51.88
C SER A 234 -26.41 -18.58 -50.37
N ALA A 235 -26.01 -17.43 -49.81
CA ALA A 235 -25.31 -16.25 -50.30
C ALA A 235 -24.85 -15.39 -49.10
N ARG A 236 -23.80 -14.58 -49.36
CA ARG A 236 -23.49 -13.21 -48.85
C ARG A 236 -24.33 -12.66 -47.67
N LYS A 237 -23.71 -11.95 -46.72
CA LYS A 237 -23.35 -10.51 -46.78
C LYS A 237 -22.85 -9.97 -45.42
N ALA A 238 -21.99 -8.96 -45.51
CA ALA A 238 -21.29 -8.22 -44.46
C ALA A 238 -22.11 -7.15 -43.71
N ARG A 239 -21.58 -6.67 -42.56
CA ARG A 239 -21.38 -5.25 -42.09
C ARG A 239 -21.14 -5.26 -40.57
N GLN A 240 -20.06 -4.76 -39.98
CA GLN A 240 -19.52 -3.39 -39.91
C GLN A 240 -20.54 -2.34 -39.42
N CYS A 241 -20.40 -1.90 -38.16
CA CYS A 241 -20.76 -0.56 -37.69
C CYS A 241 -19.82 -0.13 -36.57
N ALA A 242 -19.33 1.10 -36.70
CA ALA A 242 -18.52 1.86 -35.77
C ALA A 242 -19.35 3.04 -35.22
N HIS A 243 -18.86 3.64 -34.13
CA HIS A 243 -19.15 4.99 -33.59
C HIS A 243 -20.48 5.22 -32.85
N SER A 244 -20.36 5.45 -31.54
CA SER A 244 -20.42 6.80 -30.95
C SER A 244 -19.57 6.85 -29.69
#